data_AF-A0A502GGY0-F1
#
_entry.id   AF-A0A502GGY0-F1
#
_cell.length_a   1.000
_cell.length_b   1.000
_cell.length_c   1.000
_cell.angle_alpha   90.00
_cell.angle_beta   90.00
_cell.angle_gamma   90.00
#
_symmetry.space_group_name_H-M   'P 1'
#
loop_
_entity.id
_entity.type
_entity.pdbx_description
1 polymer ?
#
loop_
_entity_poly.entity_id
_entity_poly.type
_entity_poly.pdbx_seq_one_letter_code
_entity_poly.pdbx_strand_id
1 'polypeptide(L)' 'MATKYTLRRDVTFTSKDCKSVPAPAGTVVYDLRGPDYGCANQDTQNTGIKHISVTLDPTGDYPGLSVSMYDLQQIVEGD' A
#
# COMPACT_ATOMS: atom_id res chain seq x y z
N MET A 1 -14.77 5.93 -5.10
CA MET A 1 -13.84 4.99 -5.75
C MET A 1 -12.63 4.81 -4.84
N ALA A 2 -11.96 3.65 -4.83
CA ALA A 2 -10.73 3.50 -4.04
C ALA A 2 -9.62 4.37 -4.65
N THR A 3 -8.83 5.08 -3.84
CA THR A 3 -7.68 5.82 -4.34
C THR A 3 -6.66 4.84 -4.89
N LYS A 4 -6.09 5.16 -6.05
CA LYS A 4 -5.07 4.36 -6.72
C LYS A 4 -3.72 5.04 -6.58
N TYR A 5 -2.68 4.25 -6.42
CA TYR A 5 -1.30 4.70 -6.39
C TYR A 5 -0.44 3.81 -7.27
N THR A 6 0.69 4.33 -7.71
CA THR A 6 1.77 3.56 -8.32
C THR A 6 2.94 3.48 -7.36
N LEU A 7 3.53 2.30 -7.21
CA LEU A 7 4.74 2.09 -6.42
C LEU A 7 5.97 2.70 -7.11
N ARG A 8 6.82 3.40 -6.36
CA ARG A 8 8.08 3.97 -6.86
C ARG A 8 9.29 3.06 -6.70
N ARG A 9 9.15 2.00 -5.91
CA ARG A 9 10.18 0.98 -5.67
C ARG A 9 9.57 -0.40 -5.57
N ASP A 10 10.42 -1.41 -5.65
CA ASP A 10 10.02 -2.80 -5.44
C ASP A 10 9.66 -3.03 -3.97
N VAL A 11 8.53 -3.69 -3.75
CA VAL A 11 8.05 -4.10 -2.42
C VAL A 11 7.60 -5.55 -2.48
N THR A 12 7.34 -6.16 -1.33
CA THR A 12 6.81 -7.51 -1.24
C THR A 12 5.66 -7.52 -0.26
N PHE A 13 4.49 -7.95 -0.73
CA PHE A 13 3.31 -8.15 0.10
C PHE A 13 3.35 -9.55 0.69
N THR A 14 2.76 -9.72 1.88
CA THR A 14 2.55 -11.05 2.46
C THR A 14 1.08 -11.41 2.31
N SER A 15 0.80 -12.50 1.58
CA SER A 15 -0.56 -13.00 1.42
C SER A 15 -1.05 -13.73 2.67
N LYS A 16 -2.37 -13.98 2.73
CA LYS A 16 -3.01 -14.79 3.78
C LYS A 16 -2.41 -16.18 3.93
N ASP A 17 -1.84 -16.73 2.87
CA ASP A 17 -1.21 -18.05 2.84
C ASP A 17 0.28 -17.98 3.24
N CYS A 18 0.70 -16.89 3.89
CA CYS A 18 2.08 -16.56 4.24
C CYS A 18 3.03 -16.57 3.02
N LYS A 19 2.51 -16.33 1.81
CA LYS A 19 3.34 -16.26 0.59
C LYS A 19 3.76 -14.82 0.33
N SER A 20 5.04 -14.65 0.01
CA SER A 20 5.59 -13.40 -0.48
C SER A 20 5.13 -13.15 -1.92
N VAL A 21 4.48 -12.00 -2.14
CA VAL A 21 4.04 -11.53 -3.45
C VAL A 21 4.89 -10.32 -3.83
N PRO A 22 5.90 -10.48 -4.70
CA PRO A 22 6.72 -9.35 -5.15
C PRO A 22 5.88 -8.41 -6.02
N ALA A 23 6.01 -7.10 -5.76
CA ALA A 23 5.36 -6.04 -6.51
C ALA A 23 6.44 -5.02 -6.94
N PRO A 24 6.84 -5.01 -8.22
CA PRO A 24 7.89 -4.11 -8.69
C PRO A 24 7.42 -2.64 -8.73
N ALA A 25 8.38 -1.71 -8.80
CA ALA A 25 8.12 -0.32 -9.12
C ALA A 25 7.26 -0.20 -10.40
N GLY A 26 6.31 0.73 -10.41
CA GLY A 26 5.30 0.85 -11.47
C GLY A 26 4.03 0.05 -11.22
N THR A 27 3.99 -0.83 -10.21
CA THR A 27 2.78 -1.59 -9.87
C THR A 27 1.70 -0.69 -9.28
N VAL A 28 0.45 -0.88 -9.73
CA VAL A 28 -0.71 -0.17 -9.19
C VAL A 28 -1.17 -0.85 -7.89
N VAL A 29 -1.39 -0.04 -6.87
CA VAL A 29 -1.92 -0.43 -5.56
C VAL A 29 -3.09 0.47 -5.19
N TYR A 30 -3.92 0.02 -4.25
CA TYR A 30 -5.15 0.67 -3.82
C TYR A 30 -5.12 0.90 -2.31
N ASP A 31 -5.91 1.86 -1.80
CA ASP A 31 -6.09 1.99 -0.35
C ASP A 31 -6.63 0.69 0.26
N LEU A 32 -5.98 0.21 1.32
CA LEU A 32 -6.50 -0.90 2.13
C LEU A 32 -7.73 -0.41 2.92
N ARG A 33 -8.86 -1.09 2.77
CA ARG A 33 -10.10 -0.79 3.50
C ARG A 33 -10.25 -1.60 4.77
N GLY A 34 -9.60 -2.76 4.84
CA GLY A 34 -9.55 -3.61 6.03
C GLY A 34 -8.67 -3.04 7.14
N PRO A 35 -8.68 -3.65 8.34
CA PRO A 35 -7.85 -3.22 9.45
C PRO A 35 -6.35 -3.35 9.13
N ASP A 36 -5.60 -2.26 9.26
CA ASP A 36 -4.14 -2.32 9.16
C ASP A 36 -3.45 -2.64 10.51
N TYR A 37 -4.26 -2.84 11.56
CA TYR A 37 -3.83 -3.08 12.94
C TYR A 37 -2.85 -2.02 13.47
N GLY A 38 -2.94 -0.79 12.95
CA GLY A 38 -2.09 0.33 13.35
C GLY A 38 -0.67 0.31 12.77
N CYS A 39 -0.36 -0.59 11.84
CA CYS A 39 0.97 -0.68 11.22
C CYS A 39 1.40 0.66 10.59
N ALA A 40 0.55 1.29 9.77
CA ALA A 40 0.92 2.54 9.11
C ALA A 40 1.13 3.69 10.11
N ASN A 41 0.33 3.73 11.17
CA ASN A 41 0.49 4.73 12.22
C ASN A 41 1.79 4.51 13.02
N GLN A 42 2.11 3.26 13.35
CA GLN A 42 3.36 2.91 14.04
C GLN A 42 4.59 3.24 13.19
N ASP A 43 4.58 2.89 11.91
CA ASP A 43 5.67 3.22 10.98
C ASP A 43 5.81 4.73 10.82
N THR A 44 4.70 5.46 10.81
CA THR A 44 4.71 6.93 10.77
C THR A 44 5.39 7.52 12.01
N GLN A 45 5.05 7.03 13.20
CA GLN A 45 5.67 7.48 14.44
C GLN A 45 7.15 7.12 14.50
N ASN A 46 7.53 5.93 14.04
CA ASN A 46 8.90 5.44 14.08
C ASN A 46 9.83 6.19 13.12
N THR A 47 9.33 6.54 11.93
CA THR A 47 10.14 7.13 10.85
C THR A 47 10.00 8.65 10.75
N GLY A 48 8.94 9.23 11.33
CA GLY A 48 8.55 10.63 11.12
C GLY A 48 7.99 10.90 9.72
N ILE A 49 7.80 9.86 8.90
CA ILE A 49 7.32 9.95 7.51
C ILE A 49 5.92 9.38 7.46
N LYS A 50 4.99 10.08 6.78
CA LYS A 50 3.63 9.57 6.62
C LYS A 50 3.63 8.24 5.86
N HIS A 51 3.16 7.18 6.51
CA HIS A 51 2.88 5.88 5.90
C HIS A 51 1.36 5.69 5.74
N ILE A 52 0.97 4.91 4.74
CA ILE A 52 -0.41 4.46 4.54
C ILE A 52 -0.44 2.97 4.20
N SER A 53 -1.58 2.35 4.45
CA SER A 53 -1.80 0.94 4.16
C SER A 53 -2.43 0.78 2.78
N VAL A 54 -1.76 0.01 1.92
CA VAL A 54 -2.16 -0.25 0.54
C VAL A 54 -2.35 -1.75 0.29
N THR A 55 -3.02 -2.09 -0.80
CA THR A 55 -3.26 -3.47 -1.24
C THR A 55 -3.13 -3.61 -2.76
N LEU A 56 -2.85 -4.84 -3.20
CA LEU A 56 -2.93 -5.25 -4.61
C LEU A 56 -4.38 -5.54 -5.06
N ASP A 57 -5.32 -5.68 -4.12
CA ASP A 57 -6.72 -5.96 -4.43
C ASP A 57 -7.48 -4.64 -4.76
N PRO A 58 -8.08 -4.52 -5.96
CA PRO A 58 -8.81 -3.31 -6.37
C PRO A 58 -10.07 -3.02 -5.53
N THR A 59 -10.58 -4.00 -4.80
CA THR A 59 -11.73 -3.83 -3.89
C THR A 59 -11.32 -3.25 -2.54
N GLY A 60 -10.02 -3.21 -2.24
CA GLY A 60 -9.47 -2.75 -0.96
C GLY A 60 -9.29 -3.85 0.09
N ASP A 61 -9.43 -5.13 -0.31
CA ASP A 61 -9.22 -6.29 0.56
C ASP A 61 -7.74 -6.69 0.65
N TYR A 62 -7.40 -7.72 1.42
CA TYR A 62 -6.02 -8.20 1.59
C TYR A 62 -5.47 -8.91 0.35
N PRO A 63 -4.14 -8.91 0.14
CA PRO A 63 -3.07 -8.58 1.09
C PRO A 63 -2.81 -7.08 1.28
N GLY A 64 -2.56 -6.68 2.53
CA GLY A 64 -2.26 -5.30 2.91
C GLY A 64 -0.79 -5.09 3.27
N LEU A 65 -0.26 -3.91 3.00
CA LEU A 65 1.10 -3.49 3.36
C LEU A 65 1.13 -2.01 3.72
N SER A 66 1.81 -1.67 4.82
CA SER A 66 2.15 -0.29 5.16
C SER A 66 3.32 0.19 4.29
N VAL A 67 3.14 1.32 3.60
CA VAL A 67 4.12 1.90 2.69
C VAL A 67 4.21 3.41 2.92
N SER A 68 5.44 3.94 2.84
CA SER A 68 5.70 5.38 2.92
C SER A 68 5.05 6.12 1.75
N MET A 69 4.47 7.29 2.02
CA MET A 69 3.96 8.19 0.97
C MET A 69 5.05 8.63 -0.02
N TYR A 70 6.33 8.60 0.35
CA TYR A 70 7.43 8.88 -0.59
C TYR A 70 7.61 7.79 -1.65
N ASP A 71 7.20 6.57 -1.34
CA ASP A 71 7.27 5.39 -2.22
C ASP A 71 6.00 5.25 -3.09
N LEU A 72 5.05 6.17 -2.96
CA LEU A 72 3.78 6.15 -3.67
C LEU A 72 3.63 7.38 -4.56
N GLN A 73 2.99 7.17 -5.71
CA GLN A 73 2.52 8.22 -6.58
C GLN A 73 1.02 8.07 -6.78
N GLN A 74 0.23 9.00 -6.24
CA GLN A 74 -1.22 8.98 -6.42
C GLN A 74 -1.58 9.16 -7.90
N ILE A 75 -2.49 8.32 -8.39
CA ILE A 75 -3.06 8.41 -9.73
C ILE A 75 -4.31 9.27 -9.63
N VAL A 76 -4.26 10.47 -10.21
CA VAL A 76 -5.41 11.37 -10.31
C VAL A 76 -6.03 11.11 -11.69
N GLU A 77 -7.12 10.35 -11.74
CA GLU A 77 -7.92 10.22 -12.96
C GLU A 77 -8.65 11.56 -13.15
N GLY A 78 -8.17 12.38 -14.08
CA GLY A 78 -8.78 13.65 -14.47
C GLY A 78 -10.04 13.41 -15.30
N ASP A 79 -11.04 14.26 -15.03
CA ASP A 79 -12.39 14.37 -15.62
C ASP A 79 -12.45 14.25 -17.15
#